data_AF-A0A7S0JGV1-F1
#
_entry.id   AF-A0A7S0JGV1-F1
#
_cell.length_a   1.000
_cell.length_b   1.000
_cell.length_c   1.000
_cell.angle_alpha   90.00
_cell.angle_beta   90.00
_cell.angle_gamma   90.00
#
_symmetry.space_group_name_H-M   'P 1'
#
loop_
_entity.id
_entity.type
_entity.pdbx_description
1 polymer ?
#
loop_
_entity_poly.entity_id
_entity_poly.type
_entity_poly.pdbx_seq_one_letter_code
_entity_poly.pdbx_strand_id
1 'polypeptide(L)'
;GGLWSLATSLLGSPFACAWVVLRLHYHGSLRCAEKEPHRATLLDHSCKMPRAVAAQIGFYSVLGLGFFAMLASTLMAFPLFPFRMDDVEWTAAWLLTTIGDYYTSTWCLCGVIIATDGVVGGGLWSLATSLLGSPFACAWVVLRLHYHGSLRCAEKEPHRATLLDHSCKMPRAVAAQIGFYSVLGLGFFAMLASTLMAFPLFPFRMDDVEWTAAWLLTTIGDYYTSTWCLCGVIIATDGVVGGGLWSLA
;
A
#
# COMPACT_ATOMS: atom_id res chain seq x y z
N GLY A 1 2.09 -4.59 13.88
CA GLY A 1 1.30 -4.09 12.74
C GLY A 1 0.46 -2.85 13.04
N GLY A 2 -0.41 -2.85 14.06
CA GLY A 2 -1.43 -1.80 14.25
C GLY A 2 -0.91 -0.35 14.31
N LEU A 3 0.16 -0.09 15.08
CA LEU A 3 0.74 1.26 15.18
C LEU A 3 1.27 1.78 13.83
N TRP A 4 1.93 0.92 13.04
CA TRP A 4 2.44 1.28 11.71
C TRP A 4 1.32 1.58 10.72
N SER A 5 0.25 0.79 10.76
CA SER A 5 -0.95 1.04 9.95
C SER A 5 -1.59 2.38 10.30
N LEU A 6 -1.77 2.66 11.60
CA LEU A 6 -2.31 3.94 12.06
C LEU A 6 -1.42 5.11 11.62
N ALA A 7 -0.10 4.99 11.81
CA ALA A 7 0.86 6.02 11.42
C ALA A 7 0.84 6.26 9.90
N THR A 8 0.76 5.20 9.09
CA THR A 8 0.69 5.32 7.63
C THR A 8 -0.61 6.02 7.19
N SER A 9 -1.75 5.62 7.76
CA SER A 9 -3.05 6.24 7.43
C SER A 9 -3.14 7.71 7.86
N LEU A 10 -2.54 8.09 8.98
CA LEU A 10 -2.64 9.45 9.53
C LEU A 10 -1.56 10.40 9.00
N LEU A 11 -0.34 9.91 8.84
CA LEU A 11 0.85 10.73 8.60
C LEU A 11 1.43 10.55 7.20
N GLY A 12 0.81 9.72 6.35
CA GLY A 12 1.18 9.61 4.95
C GLY A 12 2.16 8.49 4.62
N SER A 13 2.59 8.51 3.37
CA SER A 13 3.55 7.58 2.80
C SER A 13 5.00 7.60 3.36
N PRO A 14 5.51 8.63 4.06
CA PRO A 14 6.82 8.52 4.74
C PRO A 14 6.85 7.36 5.75
N PHE A 15 5.72 7.10 6.42
CA PHE A 15 5.61 6.03 7.40
C PHE A 15 5.49 4.65 6.75
N ALA A 16 4.86 4.56 5.57
CA ALA A 16 4.93 3.37 4.73
C ALA A 16 6.40 3.05 4.36
N CYS A 17 7.15 4.06 3.89
CA CYS A 17 8.57 3.91 3.56
C CYS A 17 9.40 3.49 4.78
N ALA A 18 9.19 4.14 5.93
CA ALA A 18 9.88 3.80 7.16
C ALA A 18 9.61 2.35 7.60
N TRP A 19 8.36 1.90 7.50
CA TRP A 19 8.00 0.51 7.77
C TRP A 19 8.73 -0.45 6.82
N VAL A 20 8.72 -0.18 5.50
CA VAL A 20 9.42 -0.99 4.50
C VAL A 20 10.93 -1.06 4.79
N VAL A 21 11.56 0.07 5.12
CA VAL A 21 12.99 0.16 5.46
C VAL A 21 13.31 -0.64 6.71
N LEU A 22 12.55 -0.46 7.80
CA LEU A 22 12.77 -1.20 9.04
C LEU A 22 12.57 -2.70 8.83
N ARG A 23 11.55 -3.08 8.05
CA ARG A 23 11.31 -4.47 7.70
C ARG A 23 12.48 -5.08 6.94
N LEU A 24 12.99 -4.38 5.92
CA LEU A 24 14.17 -4.80 5.17
C LEU A 24 15.42 -4.89 6.06
N HIS A 25 15.58 -3.95 6.97
CA HIS A 25 16.73 -3.91 7.87
C HIS A 25 16.72 -5.08 8.88
N TYR A 26 15.57 -5.35 9.51
CA TYR A 26 15.46 -6.40 10.53
C TYR A 26 15.30 -7.81 9.95
N HIS A 27 14.61 -7.96 8.82
CA HIS A 27 14.29 -9.28 8.25
C HIS A 27 15.07 -9.61 6.97
N GLY A 28 15.80 -8.66 6.40
CA GLY A 28 16.56 -8.85 5.16
C GLY A 28 15.69 -9.08 3.92
N SER A 29 14.37 -8.95 4.02
CA SER A 29 13.43 -9.22 2.93
C SER A 29 12.06 -8.60 3.20
N LEU A 30 11.39 -8.17 2.12
CA LEU A 30 9.95 -7.86 2.13
C LEU A 30 9.08 -9.10 1.93
N ARG A 31 9.69 -10.24 1.57
CA ARG A 31 8.98 -11.52 1.61
C ARG A 31 8.59 -11.78 3.05
N CYS A 32 7.35 -12.16 3.29
CA CYS A 32 6.99 -12.58 4.62
C CYS A 32 7.73 -13.87 4.93
N ALA A 33 8.27 -13.89 6.14
CA ALA A 33 9.26 -14.84 6.57
C ALA A 33 8.76 -16.27 6.35
N GLU A 34 9.47 -17.00 5.49
CA GLU A 34 9.56 -18.44 5.62
C GLU A 34 10.20 -18.64 7.00
N LYS A 35 9.53 -19.25 8.00
CA LYS A 35 10.29 -19.73 9.16
C LYS A 35 11.34 -20.67 8.59
N GLU A 36 12.59 -20.23 8.54
CA GLU A 36 13.68 -21.19 8.57
C GLU A 36 13.60 -21.85 9.95
N PRO A 37 13.25 -23.14 10.01
CA PRO A 37 13.14 -23.83 11.28
C PRO A 37 14.55 -24.01 11.82
N HIS A 38 14.84 -23.39 12.95
CA HIS A 38 15.85 -23.81 13.91
C HIS A 38 17.35 -23.76 13.54
N ARG A 39 17.79 -23.12 12.46
CA ARG A 39 19.21 -22.74 12.33
C ARG A 39 19.51 -21.38 12.96
N ALA A 40 19.23 -21.28 14.25
CA ALA A 40 19.97 -20.40 15.14
C ALA A 40 21.41 -20.93 15.28
N THR A 41 22.16 -20.96 14.18
CA THR A 41 23.61 -21.16 14.22
C THR A 41 24.21 -19.77 14.35
N LEU A 42 24.38 -19.37 15.62
CA LEU A 42 25.47 -18.53 16.11
C LEU A 42 26.09 -17.59 15.07
N LEU A 43 25.58 -16.35 15.06
CA LEU A 43 26.32 -15.10 14.95
C LEU A 43 27.74 -15.20 14.36
N ASP A 44 27.83 -15.31 13.04
CA ASP A 44 28.92 -14.63 12.33
C ASP A 44 28.46 -13.18 12.08
N HIS A 45 28.86 -12.28 12.97
CA HIS A 45 28.57 -10.84 12.92
C HIS A 45 29.16 -10.13 11.68
N SER A 46 29.82 -10.87 10.77
CA SER A 46 30.37 -10.34 9.51
C SER A 46 29.49 -10.61 8.28
N CYS A 47 28.22 -10.98 8.46
CA CYS A 47 27.30 -11.15 7.34
C CYS A 47 27.01 -9.78 6.68
N LYS A 48 27.80 -9.45 5.64
CA LYS A 48 27.57 -8.28 4.80
C LYS A 48 26.15 -8.33 4.27
N MET A 49 25.35 -7.31 4.59
CA MET A 49 23.99 -7.15 4.07
C MET A 49 23.99 -7.34 2.54
N PRO A 50 23.08 -8.17 1.98
CA PRO A 50 23.02 -8.35 0.54
C PRO A 50 22.86 -7.00 -0.16
N ARG A 51 23.65 -6.76 -1.21
CA ARG A 51 23.62 -5.48 -1.96
C ARG A 51 22.21 -5.10 -2.42
N ALA A 52 21.39 -6.09 -2.76
CA ALA A 52 20.00 -5.89 -3.17
C ALA A 52 19.13 -5.31 -2.03
N VAL A 53 19.29 -5.81 -0.80
CA VAL A 53 18.56 -5.31 0.38
C VAL A 53 19.01 -3.88 0.71
N ALA A 54 20.33 -3.64 0.68
CA ALA A 54 20.88 -2.30 0.90
C ALA A 54 20.37 -1.29 -0.15
N ALA A 55 20.29 -1.69 -1.43
CA ALA A 55 19.74 -0.87 -2.49
C ALA A 55 18.25 -0.56 -2.29
N GLN A 56 17.45 -1.56 -1.87
CA GLN A 56 16.03 -1.35 -1.56
C GLN A 56 15.85 -0.40 -0.37
N ILE A 57 16.63 -0.58 0.71
CA ILE A 57 16.62 0.35 1.85
C ILE A 57 16.93 1.77 1.38
N GLY A 58 18.01 1.95 0.62
CA GLY A 58 18.39 3.26 0.07
C GLY A 58 17.28 3.89 -0.78
N PHE A 59 16.68 3.09 -1.66
CA PHE A 59 15.56 3.53 -2.50
C PHE A 59 14.36 4.02 -1.68
N TYR A 60 13.86 3.23 -0.73
CA TYR A 60 12.70 3.61 0.08
C TYR A 60 13.01 4.76 1.05
N SER A 61 14.25 4.85 1.56
CA SER A 61 14.69 6.00 2.36
C SER A 61 14.68 7.29 1.55
N VAL A 62 15.24 7.28 0.33
CA VAL A 62 15.24 8.46 -0.55
C VAL A 62 13.82 8.83 -0.95
N LEU A 63 12.99 7.86 -1.29
CA LEU A 63 11.59 8.08 -1.65
C LEU A 63 10.80 8.74 -0.50
N GLY A 64 10.87 8.17 0.72
CA GLY A 64 10.18 8.70 1.89
C GLY A 64 10.67 10.08 2.33
N LEU A 65 11.99 10.32 2.31
CA LEU A 65 12.57 11.63 2.64
C LEU A 65 12.27 12.69 1.57
N GLY A 66 12.32 12.31 0.29
CA GLY A 66 11.96 13.19 -0.82
C GLY A 66 10.51 13.63 -0.75
N PHE A 67 9.59 12.70 -0.50
CA PHE A 67 8.18 13.03 -0.29
C PHE A 67 7.97 13.88 0.96
N PHE A 68 8.63 13.57 2.08
CA PHE A 68 8.56 14.39 3.30
C PHE A 68 9.00 15.84 3.04
N ALA A 69 10.09 16.04 2.28
CA ALA A 69 10.56 17.37 1.89
C ALA A 69 9.53 18.11 1.01
N MET A 70 8.92 17.40 0.04
CA MET A 70 7.84 17.96 -0.79
C MET A 70 6.65 18.39 0.06
N LEU A 71 6.15 17.52 0.95
CA LEU A 71 5.05 17.81 1.86
C LEU A 71 5.35 19.01 2.77
N ALA A 72 6.56 19.06 3.35
CA ALA A 72 6.98 20.18 4.18
C ALA A 72 7.02 21.49 3.38
N SER A 73 7.52 21.46 2.15
CA SER A 73 7.52 22.61 1.24
C SER A 73 6.11 23.08 0.92
N THR A 74 5.19 22.16 0.59
CA THR A 74 3.79 22.49 0.33
C THR A 74 3.13 23.10 1.57
N LEU A 75 3.35 22.53 2.76
CA LEU A 75 2.78 23.04 4.01
C LEU A 75 3.26 24.46 4.35
N MET A 76 4.53 24.78 4.05
CA MET A 76 5.08 26.12 4.28
C MET A 76 4.53 27.16 3.30
N ALA A 77 4.32 26.78 2.03
CA ALA A 77 3.83 27.69 1.00
C ALA A 77 2.29 27.82 0.99
N PHE A 78 1.59 26.71 1.20
CA PHE A 78 0.15 26.56 1.09
C PHE A 78 -0.39 25.85 2.35
N PRO A 79 -0.60 26.58 3.46
CA PRO A 79 -1.08 25.98 4.70
C PRO A 79 -2.42 25.26 4.46
N LEU A 80 -2.60 24.10 5.11
CA LEU A 80 -3.78 23.25 4.93
C LEU A 80 -5.07 23.94 5.41
N PHE A 81 -4.96 24.80 6.44
CA PHE A 81 -6.09 25.51 7.03
C PHE A 81 -5.93 27.04 6.94
N PRO A 82 -7.02 27.78 6.63
CA PRO A 82 -8.33 27.28 6.20
C PRO A 82 -8.26 26.63 4.81
N PHE A 83 -9.14 25.66 4.53
CA PHE A 83 -9.24 25.04 3.21
C PHE A 83 -9.62 26.08 2.16
N ARG A 84 -8.91 26.10 1.03
CA ARG A 84 -9.10 27.06 -0.08
C ARG A 84 -9.39 26.31 -1.39
N MET A 85 -10.52 25.61 -1.44
CA MET A 85 -10.91 24.84 -2.63
C MET A 85 -11.23 25.74 -3.84
N ASP A 86 -11.46 27.04 -3.61
CA ASP A 86 -11.70 28.03 -4.66
C ASP A 86 -10.40 28.67 -5.20
N ASP A 87 -9.23 28.29 -4.65
CA ASP A 87 -7.92 28.81 -5.03
C ASP A 87 -7.18 27.79 -5.90
N VAL A 88 -6.93 28.15 -7.16
CA VAL A 88 -6.31 27.27 -8.16
C VAL A 88 -4.87 26.90 -7.80
N GLU A 89 -4.10 27.84 -7.25
CA GLU A 89 -2.70 27.59 -6.88
C GLU A 89 -2.63 26.64 -5.69
N TRP A 90 -3.49 26.88 -4.69
CA TRP A 90 -3.61 26.01 -3.53
C TRP A 90 -4.06 24.59 -3.92
N THR A 91 -5.12 24.46 -4.73
CA THR A 91 -5.66 23.15 -5.15
C THR A 91 -4.67 22.39 -6.03
N ALA A 92 -3.98 23.06 -6.96
CA ALA A 92 -2.95 22.44 -7.78
C ALA A 92 -1.75 21.96 -6.95
N ALA A 93 -1.28 22.75 -5.99
CA ALA A 93 -0.17 22.36 -5.11
C ALA A 93 -0.51 21.15 -4.24
N TRP A 94 -1.71 21.12 -3.66
CA TRP A 94 -2.18 19.99 -2.87
C TRP A 94 -2.46 18.76 -3.74
N LEU A 95 -3.01 18.93 -4.95
CA LEU A 95 -3.18 17.83 -5.92
C LEU A 95 -1.85 17.17 -6.23
N LEU A 96 -0.82 17.94 -6.59
CA LEU A 96 0.52 17.40 -6.86
C LEU A 96 1.11 16.69 -5.64
N THR A 97 0.91 17.26 -4.45
CA THR A 97 1.36 16.66 -3.20
C THR A 97 0.68 15.33 -2.93
N THR A 98 -0.65 15.25 -3.07
CA THR A 98 -1.40 14.00 -2.90
C THR A 98 -1.04 12.96 -3.97
N ILE A 99 -0.79 13.36 -5.22
CA ILE A 99 -0.28 12.47 -6.27
C ILE A 99 1.06 11.86 -5.83
N GLY A 100 1.98 12.67 -5.30
CA GLY A 100 3.25 12.16 -4.79
C GLY A 100 3.08 11.21 -3.60
N ASP A 101 2.12 11.49 -2.71
CA ASP A 101 1.82 10.64 -1.55
C ASP A 101 1.29 9.27 -2.00
N TYR A 102 0.33 9.31 -2.94
CA TYR A 102 -0.23 8.14 -3.60
C TYR A 102 0.86 7.28 -4.23
N TYR A 103 1.74 7.84 -5.07
CA TYR A 103 2.78 7.04 -5.73
C TYR A 103 3.81 6.50 -4.75
N THR A 104 4.15 7.26 -3.70
CA THR A 104 5.08 6.80 -2.67
C THR A 104 4.51 5.59 -1.91
N SER A 105 3.26 5.67 -1.45
CA SER A 105 2.56 4.56 -0.79
C SER A 105 2.39 3.36 -1.73
N THR A 106 1.98 3.62 -2.97
CA THR A 106 1.80 2.61 -4.01
C THR A 106 3.10 1.88 -4.32
N TRP A 107 4.24 2.56 -4.37
CA TRP A 107 5.55 1.93 -4.60
C TRP A 107 6.03 1.08 -3.43
N CYS A 108 5.66 1.44 -2.19
CA CYS A 108 5.84 0.56 -1.03
C CYS A 108 5.03 -0.74 -1.20
N LEU A 109 3.75 -0.63 -1.58
CA LEU A 109 2.91 -1.80 -1.85
C LEU A 109 3.44 -2.64 -3.02
N CYS A 110 3.87 -2.02 -4.12
CA CYS A 110 4.48 -2.69 -5.27
C CYS A 110 5.72 -3.50 -4.88
N GLY A 111 6.55 -2.97 -3.97
CA GLY A 111 7.69 -3.69 -3.40
C GLY A 111 7.26 -5.00 -2.73
N VAL A 112 6.17 -4.97 -1.96
CA VAL A 112 5.62 -6.17 -1.33
C VAL A 112 5.03 -7.13 -2.36
N ILE A 113 4.27 -6.62 -3.34
CA ILE A 113 3.69 -7.41 -4.43
C ILE A 113 4.79 -8.15 -5.21
N ILE A 114 5.85 -7.45 -5.63
CA ILE A 114 6.99 -8.03 -6.37
C ILE A 114 7.75 -9.03 -5.51
N ALA A 115 7.96 -8.73 -4.22
CA ALA A 115 8.61 -9.67 -3.31
C ALA A 115 7.80 -10.97 -3.18
N THR A 116 6.47 -10.86 -3.17
CA THR A 116 5.52 -11.96 -2.91
C THR A 116 5.25 -12.82 -4.15
N ASP A 117 4.97 -12.21 -5.29
CA ASP A 117 4.54 -12.89 -6.52
C ASP A 117 5.66 -13.00 -7.58
N GLY A 118 6.87 -12.57 -7.23
CA GLY A 118 8.02 -12.55 -8.11
C GLY A 118 7.99 -11.38 -9.10
N VAL A 119 9.06 -11.26 -9.89
CA VAL A 119 9.30 -10.08 -10.74
C VAL A 119 8.26 -9.95 -11.85
N VAL A 120 7.88 -11.05 -12.50
CA VAL A 120 6.95 -11.00 -13.63
C VAL A 120 5.51 -10.78 -13.15
N GLY A 121 4.99 -11.69 -12.32
CA GLY A 121 3.61 -11.61 -11.82
C GLY A 121 3.40 -10.36 -10.98
N GLY A 122 4.31 -10.10 -10.03
CA GLY A 122 4.24 -8.91 -9.20
C GLY A 122 4.52 -7.61 -9.97
N GLY A 123 5.34 -7.66 -11.02
CA GLY A 123 5.57 -6.52 -11.92
C GLY A 123 4.32 -6.12 -12.69
N LEU A 124 3.56 -7.09 -13.21
CA LEU A 124 2.28 -6.84 -13.89
C LEU A 124 1.24 -6.23 -12.92
N TRP A 125 1.13 -6.75 -11.70
CA TRP A 125 0.25 -6.17 -10.68
C TRP A 125 0.67 -4.78 -10.21
N SER A 126 1.98 -4.53 -10.12
CA SER A 126 2.53 -3.21 -9.78
C SER A 126 2.24 -2.19 -10.87
N LEU A 127 2.39 -2.59 -12.13
CA LEU A 127 2.06 -1.76 -13.29
C LEU A 127 0.56 -1.47 -13.34
N ALA A 128 -0.28 -2.48 -13.13
CA ALA A 128 -1.74 -2.30 -13.09
C ALA A 128 -2.15 -1.35 -11.96
N THR A 129 -1.61 -1.53 -10.75
CA THR A 129 -1.88 -0.63 -9.61
C THR A 129 -1.42 0.80 -9.90
N SER A 130 -0.24 0.98 -10.50
CA SER A 130 0.31 2.31 -10.76
C SER A 130 -0.40 3.06 -11.90
N LEU A 131 -0.93 2.34 -12.89
CA LEU A 131 -1.58 2.94 -14.07
C LEU A 131 -3.10 3.08 -13.94
N LEU A 132 -3.74 2.11 -13.26
CA LEU A 132 -5.20 1.99 -13.19
C LEU A 132 -5.75 2.28 -11.80
N GLY A 133 -4.88 2.62 -10.85
CA GLY A 133 -5.25 3.01 -9.51
C GLY A 133 -5.41 1.86 -8.52
N SER A 134 -5.89 2.21 -7.34
CA SER A 134 -6.15 1.32 -6.22
C SER A 134 -7.22 0.22 -6.41
N PRO A 135 -8.14 0.22 -7.39
CA PRO A 135 -8.99 -0.95 -7.65
C PRO A 135 -8.17 -2.21 -7.90
N PHE A 136 -7.01 -2.06 -8.56
CA PHE A 136 -6.11 -3.18 -8.84
C PHE A 136 -5.30 -3.60 -7.62
N ALA A 137 -4.96 -2.67 -6.71
CA ALA A 137 -4.43 -3.03 -5.40
C ALA A 137 -5.45 -3.87 -4.60
N CYS A 138 -6.71 -3.44 -4.55
CA CYS A 138 -7.79 -4.19 -3.92
C CYS A 138 -7.99 -5.57 -4.57
N ALA A 139 -8.01 -5.63 -5.90
CA ALA A 139 -8.15 -6.90 -6.62
C ALA A 139 -7.01 -7.87 -6.30
N TRP A 140 -5.77 -7.38 -6.24
CA TRP A 140 -4.62 -8.18 -5.82
C TRP A 140 -4.80 -8.72 -4.39
N VAL A 141 -5.18 -7.87 -3.43
CA VAL A 141 -5.44 -8.28 -2.04
C VAL A 141 -6.54 -9.32 -1.95
N VAL A 142 -7.66 -9.14 -2.68
CA VAL A 142 -8.78 -10.07 -2.73
C VAL A 142 -8.36 -11.42 -3.30
N LEU A 143 -7.67 -11.43 -4.44
CA LEU A 143 -7.19 -12.68 -5.06
C LEU A 143 -6.20 -13.39 -4.13
N ARG A 144 -5.32 -12.64 -3.46
CA ARG A 144 -4.39 -13.20 -2.48
C ARG A 144 -5.12 -13.86 -1.32
N LEU A 145 -6.10 -13.18 -0.72
CA LEU A 145 -6.94 -13.73 0.35
C LEU A 145 -7.74 -14.96 -0.12
N HIS A 146 -8.27 -14.93 -1.34
CA HIS A 146 -9.06 -16.02 -1.90
C HIS A 146 -8.20 -17.28 -2.14
N TYR A 147 -7.02 -17.14 -2.74
CA TYR A 147 -6.17 -18.28 -3.07
C TYR A 147 -5.35 -18.81 -1.89
N HIS A 148 -4.90 -17.94 -0.98
CA HIS A 148 -4.00 -18.32 0.12
C HIS A 148 -4.66 -18.29 1.49
N GLY A 149 -5.88 -17.77 1.63
CA GLY A 149 -6.57 -17.64 2.91
C GLY A 149 -5.92 -16.66 3.89
N SER A 150 -4.86 -15.95 3.47
CA SER A 150 -4.13 -15.00 4.31
C SER A 150 -3.34 -14.01 3.46
N LEU A 151 -3.16 -12.80 4.00
CA LEU A 151 -2.19 -11.81 3.50
C LEU A 151 -0.80 -12.00 4.13
N ARG A 152 -0.66 -12.92 5.09
CA ARG A 152 0.65 -13.40 5.50
C ARG A 152 1.28 -14.04 4.28
N CYS A 153 2.52 -13.70 3.95
CA CYS A 153 3.17 -14.42 2.86
C CYS A 153 3.28 -15.86 3.30
N ALA A 154 2.76 -16.72 2.43
CA ALA A 154 2.62 -18.12 2.67
C ALA A 154 4.00 -18.64 3.05
N GLU A 155 4.11 -19.09 4.29
CA GLU A 155 5.15 -20.04 4.68
C GLU A 155 5.02 -21.16 3.65
N LYS A 156 6.09 -21.43 2.91
CA LYS A 156 6.09 -22.45 1.87
C LYS A 156 6.10 -23.80 2.57
N GLU A 157 5.04 -24.12 3.32
CA GLU A 157 4.84 -25.46 3.84
C GLU A 157 4.80 -26.38 2.61
N PRO A 158 5.69 -27.37 2.53
CA PRO A 158 5.68 -28.34 1.44
C PRO A 158 4.52 -29.31 1.68
N HIS A 159 3.28 -28.83 1.52
CA HIS A 159 2.06 -29.64 1.60
C HIS A 159 1.20 -29.44 0.34
N ARG A 160 1.81 -29.78 -0.79
CA ARG A 160 1.08 -30.60 -1.76
C ARG A 160 0.65 -31.88 -1.01
N ALA A 161 -0.66 -32.04 -0.80
CA ALA A 161 -1.38 -33.31 -0.52
C ALA A 161 -2.36 -33.31 0.67
N THR A 162 -3.01 -32.19 0.99
CA THR A 162 -4.31 -32.24 1.70
C THR A 162 -5.38 -31.38 1.00
N LEU A 163 -5.27 -31.31 -0.33
CA LEU A 163 -6.22 -30.66 -1.25
C LEU A 163 -7.54 -31.44 -1.44
N LEU A 164 -7.94 -32.29 -0.49
CA LEU A 164 -9.14 -33.13 -0.61
C LEU A 164 -9.91 -33.29 0.72
N ASP A 165 -9.87 -32.31 1.62
CA ASP A 165 -10.93 -32.20 2.63
C ASP A 165 -11.84 -31.00 2.31
N HIS A 166 -12.75 -31.27 1.36
CA HIS A 166 -13.64 -30.35 0.66
C HIS A 166 -14.72 -29.67 1.53
N SER A 167 -14.58 -29.64 2.86
CA SER A 167 -15.55 -29.00 3.77
C SER A 167 -14.96 -27.88 4.62
N CYS A 168 -13.76 -27.40 4.30
CA CYS A 168 -13.19 -26.25 5.00
C CYS A 168 -13.91 -24.97 4.60
N LYS A 169 -14.99 -24.64 5.32
CA LYS A 169 -15.68 -23.35 5.23
C LYS A 169 -14.63 -22.24 5.36
N MET A 170 -14.56 -21.36 4.38
CA MET A 170 -13.67 -20.20 4.42
C MET A 170 -13.88 -19.46 5.75
N PRO A 171 -12.82 -19.17 6.51
CA PRO A 171 -12.96 -18.48 7.78
C PRO A 171 -13.75 -17.18 7.60
N ARG A 172 -14.75 -16.93 8.44
CA ARG A 172 -15.62 -15.73 8.33
C ARG A 172 -14.80 -14.43 8.28
N ALA A 173 -13.66 -14.39 8.98
CA ALA A 173 -12.75 -13.25 8.96
C ALA A 173 -12.15 -13.00 7.57
N VAL A 174 -11.72 -14.05 6.85
CA VAL A 174 -11.19 -13.94 5.48
C VAL A 174 -12.30 -13.49 4.53
N ALA A 175 -13.51 -14.03 4.69
CA ALA A 175 -14.68 -13.61 3.90
C ALA A 175 -15.03 -12.14 4.12
N ALA A 176 -15.01 -11.68 5.36
CA ALA A 176 -15.23 -10.28 5.70
C ALA A 176 -14.16 -9.37 5.07
N GLN A 177 -12.88 -9.75 5.12
CA GLN A 177 -11.80 -9.00 4.48
C GLN A 177 -11.96 -8.94 2.96
N ILE A 178 -12.27 -10.06 2.31
CA ILE A 178 -12.54 -10.10 0.86
C ILE A 178 -13.71 -9.17 0.52
N GLY A 179 -14.81 -9.24 1.29
CA GLY A 179 -15.96 -8.35 1.13
C GLY A 179 -15.57 -6.88 1.26
N PHE A 180 -14.83 -6.53 2.32
CA PHE A 180 -14.35 -5.17 2.57
C PHE A 180 -13.52 -4.62 1.41
N TYR A 181 -12.46 -5.31 0.97
CA TYR A 181 -11.61 -4.83 -0.12
C TYR A 181 -12.34 -4.81 -1.47
N SER A 182 -13.29 -5.72 -1.69
CA SER A 182 -14.10 -5.72 -2.91
C SER A 182 -15.02 -4.49 -2.96
N VAL A 183 -15.71 -4.18 -1.85
CA VAL A 183 -16.57 -3.00 -1.76
C VAL A 183 -15.74 -1.72 -1.89
N LEU A 184 -14.60 -1.66 -1.22
CA LEU A 184 -13.69 -0.50 -1.28
C LEU A 184 -13.17 -0.27 -2.70
N GLY A 185 -12.68 -1.32 -3.36
CA GLY A 185 -12.18 -1.25 -4.74
C GLY A 185 -13.26 -0.88 -5.76
N LEU A 186 -14.46 -1.47 -5.65
CA LEU A 186 -15.59 -1.15 -6.54
C LEU A 186 -16.12 0.27 -6.31
N GLY A 187 -16.22 0.71 -5.05
CA GLY A 187 -16.63 2.06 -4.70
C GLY A 187 -15.67 3.11 -5.26
N PHE A 188 -14.37 2.89 -5.10
CA PHE A 188 -13.36 3.78 -5.69
C PHE A 188 -13.39 3.73 -7.23
N PHE A 189 -13.53 2.55 -7.85
CA PHE A 189 -13.64 2.45 -9.31
C PHE A 189 -14.84 3.25 -9.85
N ALA A 190 -15.99 3.17 -9.18
CA ALA A 190 -17.16 3.97 -9.54
C ALA A 190 -16.91 5.48 -9.40
N MET A 191 -16.23 5.90 -8.33
CA MET A 191 -15.84 7.30 -8.13
C MET A 191 -14.88 7.78 -9.25
N LEU A 192 -13.82 7.02 -9.55
CA LEU A 192 -12.88 7.32 -10.62
C LEU A 192 -13.57 7.41 -11.99
N ALA A 193 -14.45 6.46 -12.30
CA ALA A 193 -15.23 6.48 -13.54
C ALA A 193 -16.14 7.72 -13.61
N SER A 194 -16.79 8.08 -12.50
CA SER A 194 -17.61 9.30 -12.42
C SER A 194 -16.78 10.56 -12.67
N THR A 195 -15.61 10.69 -12.04
CA THR A 195 -14.70 11.83 -12.26
C THR A 195 -14.23 11.88 -13.71
N LEU A 196 -13.82 10.74 -14.30
CA LEU A 196 -13.39 10.68 -15.69
C LEU A 196 -14.48 11.09 -16.68
N MET A 197 -15.75 10.75 -16.41
CA MET A 197 -16.87 11.14 -17.25
C MET A 197 -17.21 12.63 -17.13
N ALA A 198 -17.10 13.22 -15.94
CA ALA A 198 -17.39 14.64 -15.71
C ALA A 198 -16.23 15.56 -16.11
N PHE A 199 -14.99 15.13 -15.81
CA PHE A 199 -13.76 15.89 -15.95
C PHE A 199 -12.71 15.00 -16.65
N PRO A 200 -12.71 14.94 -17.99
CA PRO A 200 -11.76 14.10 -18.71
C PRO A 200 -10.32 14.49 -18.33
N LEU A 201 -9.46 13.47 -18.16
CA LEU A 201 -8.07 13.66 -17.76
C LEU A 201 -7.27 14.45 -18.82
N PHE A 202 -7.64 14.30 -20.09
CA PHE A 202 -6.99 14.96 -21.21
C PHE A 202 -7.95 15.87 -21.98
N PRO A 203 -7.54 17.11 -22.32
CA PRO A 203 -6.26 17.74 -21.92
C PRO A 203 -6.24 18.10 -20.41
N PHE A 204 -5.05 18.11 -19.81
CA PHE A 204 -4.87 18.55 -18.42
C PHE A 204 -5.25 20.03 -18.27
N ARG A 205 -6.08 20.36 -17.28
CA ARG A 205 -6.56 21.73 -16.98
C ARG A 205 -6.22 22.13 -15.55
N MET A 206 -4.92 22.32 -15.28
CA MET A 206 -4.46 22.71 -13.93
C MET A 206 -4.85 24.14 -13.55
N ASP A 207 -5.34 24.92 -14.51
CA ASP A 207 -5.87 26.28 -14.37
C ASP A 207 -7.38 26.32 -14.06
N ASP A 208 -8.07 25.18 -14.13
CA ASP A 208 -9.51 25.04 -13.88
C ASP A 208 -9.74 24.50 -12.46
N VAL A 209 -10.31 25.34 -11.59
CA VAL A 209 -10.53 25.02 -10.17
C VAL A 209 -11.49 23.84 -9.95
N GLU A 210 -12.50 23.68 -10.80
CA GLU A 210 -13.45 22.57 -10.68
C GLU A 210 -12.77 21.26 -11.05
N TRP A 211 -11.97 21.29 -12.12
CA TRP A 211 -11.17 20.16 -12.55
C TRP A 211 -10.14 19.78 -11.48
N THR A 212 -9.36 20.73 -10.96
CA THR A 212 -8.33 20.43 -9.95
C THR A 212 -8.93 19.93 -8.64
N ALA A 213 -10.05 20.52 -8.18
CA ALA A 213 -10.76 20.07 -6.98
C ALA A 213 -11.30 18.64 -7.13
N ALA A 214 -11.93 18.32 -8.27
CA ALA A 214 -12.46 16.98 -8.54
C ALA A 214 -11.35 15.92 -8.59
N TRP A 215 -10.24 16.22 -9.27
CA TRP A 215 -9.09 15.32 -9.34
C TRP A 215 -8.34 15.23 -8.01
N LEU A 216 -8.31 16.29 -7.20
CA LEU A 216 -7.76 16.25 -5.84
C LEU A 216 -8.54 15.26 -4.98
N LEU A 217 -9.87 15.37 -4.93
CA LEU A 217 -10.73 14.45 -4.18
C LEU A 217 -10.58 13.01 -4.67
N THR A 218 -10.51 12.82 -5.99
CA THR A 218 -10.33 11.50 -6.59
C THR A 218 -8.98 10.89 -6.20
N THR A 219 -7.90 11.68 -6.25
CA THR A 219 -6.56 11.23 -5.87
C THR A 219 -6.48 10.93 -4.37
N ILE A 220 -7.14 11.72 -3.52
CA ILE A 220 -7.26 11.45 -2.08
C ILE A 220 -7.92 10.09 -1.85
N GLY A 221 -9.02 9.80 -2.55
CA GLY A 221 -9.68 8.49 -2.45
C GLY A 221 -8.79 7.34 -2.93
N ASP A 222 -7.98 7.57 -3.97
CA ASP A 222 -7.06 6.56 -4.50
C ASP A 222 -5.96 6.23 -3.50
N TYR A 223 -5.37 7.30 -2.95
CA TYR A 223 -4.36 7.25 -1.88
C TYR A 223 -4.87 6.47 -0.68
N TYR A 224 -6.04 6.80 -0.15
CA TYR A 224 -6.55 6.07 1.00
C TYR A 224 -6.81 4.62 0.64
N THR A 225 -7.44 4.32 -0.49
CA THR A 225 -7.75 2.94 -0.88
C THR A 225 -6.50 2.07 -1.03
N SER A 226 -5.43 2.59 -1.66
CA SER A 226 -4.16 1.87 -1.77
C SER A 226 -3.45 1.75 -0.41
N THR A 227 -3.51 2.78 0.42
CA THR A 227 -2.96 2.77 1.79
C THR A 227 -3.68 1.76 2.69
N TRP A 228 -5.00 1.61 2.58
CA TRP A 228 -5.75 0.58 3.30
C TRP A 228 -5.32 -0.83 2.88
N CYS A 229 -5.04 -1.06 1.59
CA CYS A 229 -4.48 -2.33 1.12
C CYS A 229 -3.11 -2.61 1.75
N LEU A 230 -2.21 -1.61 1.76
CA LEU A 230 -0.90 -1.72 2.38
C LEU A 230 -1.03 -1.96 3.90
N CYS A 231 -1.91 -1.24 4.59
CA CYS A 231 -2.21 -1.43 6.00
C CYS A 231 -2.69 -2.87 6.30
N GLY A 232 -3.54 -3.44 5.46
CA GLY A 232 -3.95 -4.84 5.55
C GLY A 232 -2.77 -5.81 5.52
N VAL A 233 -1.83 -5.57 4.61
CA VAL A 233 -0.59 -6.35 4.50
C VAL A 233 0.30 -6.15 5.73
N ILE A 234 0.51 -4.92 6.19
CA ILE A 234 1.29 -4.60 7.40
C ILE A 234 0.72 -5.33 8.62
N ILE A 235 -0.59 -5.26 8.81
CA ILE A 235 -1.31 -5.88 9.94
C ILE A 235 -1.18 -7.40 9.88
N ALA A 236 -1.42 -7.99 8.70
CA ALA A 236 -1.33 -9.43 8.53
C ALA A 236 0.07 -9.95 8.82
N THR A 237 1.09 -9.21 8.38
CA THR A 237 2.48 -9.66 8.41
C THR A 237 3.17 -9.49 9.76
N ASP A 238 2.99 -8.35 10.42
CA ASP A 238 3.62 -8.09 11.73
C ASP A 238 2.80 -8.62 12.91
N GLY A 239 1.64 -9.21 12.60
CA GLY A 239 0.63 -9.54 13.59
C GLY A 239 0.04 -8.30 14.26
N VAL A 240 -1.14 -8.51 14.83
CA VAL A 240 -1.67 -7.64 15.86
C VAL A 240 -1.16 -8.22 17.17
N VAL A 241 -0.14 -7.60 17.77
CA VAL A 241 0.17 -7.83 19.18
C VAL A 241 -0.99 -7.21 19.97
N GLY A 242 -2.07 -7.97 20.16
CA GLY A 242 -3.23 -7.59 20.97
C GLY A 242 -4.30 -6.77 20.24
N GLY A 243 -5.49 -7.35 20.08
CA GLY A 243 -6.73 -6.59 19.88
C GLY A 243 -7.53 -6.98 18.65
N GLY A 244 -8.43 -7.96 18.81
CA GLY A 244 -9.51 -8.29 17.85
C GLY A 244 -10.57 -7.19 17.67
N LEU A 245 -10.22 -5.93 17.87
CA LEU A 245 -11.14 -4.79 17.79
C LEU A 245 -11.29 -4.23 16.36
N TRP A 246 -10.31 -4.43 15.48
CA TRP A 246 -10.33 -3.87 14.10
C TRP A 246 -11.04 -4.76 13.08
N SER A 247 -11.47 -5.96 13.46
CA SER A 247 -12.29 -6.84 12.60
C SER A 247 -13.80 -6.53 12.66
N LEU A 248 -14.21 -5.51 13.43
CA LEU A 248 -15.62 -5.19 13.69
C LEU A 248 -15.96 -3.68 13.62
N ALA A 249 -15.00 -2.82 13.29
CA ALA A 249 -15.22 -1.39 13.02
C ALA A 249 -14.93 -1.12 11.55
#